data_AF-A0A524AVU0-F1
#
_entry.id   AF-A0A524AVU0-F1
#
_cell.length_a   1.000
_cell.length_b   1.000
_cell.length_c   1.000
_cell.angle_alpha   90.00
_cell.angle_beta   90.00
_cell.angle_gamma   90.00
#
_symmetry.space_group_name_H-M   'P 1'
#
loop_
_entity.id
_entity.type
_entity.pdbx_description
1 polymer ?
#
loop_
_entity_poly.entity_id
_entity_poly.type
_entity_poly.pdbx_seq_one_letter_code
_entity_poly.pdbx_strand_id
1 'polypeptide(L)'
;MAIKTAKRIPATEAKTHFGQVVQEVATTGTPVIIQHRGDDQAVIISLRDFQRLWPLEEARLAPERERVRTALRTAGLLSEPTAQEAAEVQAFEARHSPEDQGRILTEWRQLEIEPPLSEIILRNRERELS
;
A
#
# COMPACT_ATOMS: atom_id res chain seq x y z
N MET A 1 5.30 23.13 10.69
CA MET A 1 5.97 22.62 9.47
C MET A 1 7.07 23.60 9.10
N ALA A 2 8.33 23.18 9.11
CA ALA A 2 9.44 24.05 8.70
C ALA A 2 9.36 24.23 7.17
N ILE A 3 9.16 25.46 6.73
CA ILE A 3 9.24 25.81 5.31
C ILE A 3 10.71 25.66 4.93
N LYS A 4 11.08 24.54 4.26
CA LYS A 4 12.40 24.43 3.64
C LYS A 4 12.47 25.51 2.56
N THR A 5 13.44 26.42 2.67
CA THR A 5 13.67 27.47 1.67
C THR A 5 13.87 26.82 0.31
N ALA A 6 12.92 26.98 -0.62
CA ALA A 6 13.01 26.39 -1.94
C ALA A 6 13.74 27.34 -2.90
N LYS A 7 14.70 26.80 -3.65
CA LYS A 7 15.41 27.53 -4.71
C LYS A 7 14.52 27.60 -5.95
N ARG A 8 14.41 28.75 -6.60
CA ARG A 8 13.64 28.93 -7.83
C ARG A 8 14.59 29.11 -9.01
N ILE A 9 14.37 28.37 -10.08
CA ILE A 9 15.15 28.48 -11.32
C ILE A 9 14.23 28.50 -12.55
N PRO A 10 14.58 29.22 -13.62
CA PRO A 10 13.87 29.13 -14.90
C PRO A 10 13.97 27.72 -15.52
N ALA A 11 12.96 27.33 -16.29
CA ALA A 11 12.92 26.05 -17.01
C ALA A 11 14.11 25.88 -17.98
N THR A 12 14.61 26.97 -18.55
CA THR A 12 15.82 26.97 -19.40
C THR A 12 17.06 26.59 -18.62
N GLU A 13 17.22 27.12 -17.40
CA GLU A 13 18.33 26.79 -16.51
C GLU A 13 18.24 25.33 -16.02
N ALA A 14 17.04 24.89 -15.64
CA ALA A 14 16.77 23.51 -15.26
C ALA A 14 17.12 22.53 -16.38
N LYS A 15 16.83 22.87 -17.65
CA LYS A 15 17.15 22.04 -18.81
C LYS A 15 18.66 21.96 -19.04
N THR A 16 19.37 23.08 -18.95
CA THR A 16 20.82 23.15 -19.21
C THR A 16 21.64 22.47 -18.11
N HIS A 17 21.20 22.59 -16.85
CA HIS A 17 21.96 22.14 -15.68
C HIS A 17 21.29 20.99 -14.92
N PHE A 18 20.43 20.21 -15.58
CA PHE A 18 19.58 19.22 -14.93
C PHE A 18 20.33 18.27 -14.00
N GLY A 19 21.47 17.72 -14.45
CA GLY A 19 22.28 16.80 -13.64
C GLY A 19 22.82 17.43 -12.36
N GLN A 20 23.26 18.69 -12.42
CA GLN A 20 23.73 19.43 -11.25
C GLN A 20 22.58 19.73 -10.28
N VAL A 21 21.42 20.12 -10.80
CA VAL A 21 20.21 20.36 -10.01
C VAL A 21 19.78 19.09 -9.27
N VAL A 22 19.75 17.94 -9.95
CA VAL A 22 19.41 16.65 -9.32
C VAL A 22 20.42 16.30 -8.23
N GLN A 23 21.72 16.45 -8.49
CA GLN A 23 22.76 16.18 -7.50
C GLN A 23 22.64 17.11 -6.28
N GLU A 24 22.39 18.40 -6.48
CA GLU A 24 22.19 19.39 -5.42
C GLU A 24 20.98 19.02 -4.55
N VAL A 25 19.84 18.70 -5.17
CA VAL A 25 18.61 18.29 -4.45
C VAL A 25 18.83 16.99 -3.69
N ALA A 26 19.53 16.01 -4.29
CA ALA A 26 19.83 14.74 -3.63
C ALA A 26 20.77 14.91 -2.42
N THR A 27 21.75 15.80 -2.53
CA THR A 27 22.78 16.01 -1.50
C THR A 27 22.26 16.90 -0.35
N THR A 28 21.55 17.97 -0.69
CA THR A 28 21.13 18.99 0.30
C THR A 28 19.73 18.73 0.85
N GLY A 29 18.88 18.02 0.09
CA GLY A 29 17.46 17.89 0.41
C GLY A 29 16.67 19.20 0.29
N THR A 30 17.23 20.22 -0.38
CA THR A 30 16.58 21.49 -0.66
C THR A 30 15.74 21.37 -1.93
N PRO A 31 14.42 21.64 -1.89
CA PRO A 31 13.57 21.61 -3.07
C PRO A 31 13.96 22.69 -4.09
N VAL A 32 13.87 22.35 -5.37
CA VAL A 32 14.06 23.28 -6.49
C VAL A 32 12.76 23.44 -7.26
N ILE A 33 12.23 24.65 -7.32
CA ILE A 33 11.04 25.01 -8.08
C ILE A 33 11.47 25.48 -9.48
N ILE A 34 10.88 24.89 -10.50
CA ILE A 34 11.08 25.24 -11.89
C ILE A 34 9.99 26.22 -12.32
N GLN A 35 10.42 27.36 -12.85
CA GLN A 35 9.53 28.42 -13.32
C GLN A 35 9.48 28.47 -14.85
N HIS A 36 8.30 28.72 -15.40
CA HIS A 36 8.13 29.04 -16.81
C HIS A 36 7.38 30.36 -16.92
N ARG A 37 7.97 31.35 -17.60
CA ARG A 37 7.42 32.72 -17.73
C ARG A 37 7.08 33.39 -16.39
N GLY A 38 7.83 33.07 -15.34
CA GLY A 38 7.66 33.64 -14.00
C GLY A 38 6.72 32.85 -13.08
N ASP A 39 5.97 31.88 -13.61
CA ASP A 39 5.05 31.06 -12.83
C ASP A 39 5.73 29.77 -12.34
N ASP A 40 5.48 29.39 -11.09
CA ASP A 40 5.92 28.11 -10.51
C ASP A 40 5.16 26.95 -11.19
N GLN A 41 5.87 26.08 -11.93
CA GLN A 41 5.25 25.01 -12.73
C GLN A 41 5.50 23.61 -12.18
N ALA A 42 6.70 23.37 -11.68
CA ALA A 42 7.10 22.05 -11.19
C ALA A 42 8.10 22.19 -10.03
N VAL A 43 8.25 21.12 -9.25
CA VAL A 43 9.26 21.05 -8.19
C VAL A 43 10.05 19.75 -8.32
N ILE A 44 11.37 19.85 -8.18
CA ILE A 44 12.26 18.71 -8.00
C ILE A 44 12.53 18.57 -6.50
N ILE A 45 12.26 17.38 -5.98
CA ILE A 45 12.56 16.99 -4.60
C ILE A 45 13.35 15.68 -4.61
N SER A 46 14.07 15.41 -3.52
CA SER A 46 14.76 14.12 -3.36
C SER A 46 13.75 12.98 -3.32
N LEU A 47 14.15 11.79 -3.78
CA LEU A 47 13.30 10.59 -3.70
C LEU A 47 12.85 10.32 -2.25
N ARG A 48 13.72 10.56 -1.27
CA ARG A 48 13.40 10.42 0.15
C ARG A 48 12.27 11.36 0.58
N ASP A 49 12.32 12.64 0.16
CA ASP A 49 11.26 13.60 0.47
C ASP A 49 9.97 13.25 -0.28
N PHE A 50 10.06 12.78 -1.53
CA PHE A 50 8.91 12.29 -2.30
C PHE A 50 8.22 11.13 -1.59
N GLN A 51 8.95 10.09 -1.20
CA GLN A 51 8.41 8.92 -0.48
C GLN A 51 7.77 9.29 0.86
N ARG A 52 8.29 10.31 1.55
CA ARG A 52 7.68 10.81 2.81
C ARG A 52 6.36 11.54 2.55
N LEU A 53 6.28 12.33 1.49
CA LEU A 53 5.08 13.11 1.14
C LEU A 53 4.02 12.24 0.46
N TRP A 54 4.45 11.25 -0.31
CA TRP A 54 3.65 10.26 -1.02
C TRP A 54 4.10 8.84 -0.63
N PRO A 55 3.73 8.36 0.58
CA PRO A 55 3.90 6.97 0.93
C PRO A 55 3.14 6.11 -0.09
N LEU A 56 3.72 4.98 -0.52
CA LEU A 56 2.99 4.00 -1.33
C LEU A 56 1.66 3.66 -0.66
N GLU A 57 0.60 3.56 -1.46
CA GLU A 57 -0.77 3.35 -1.02
C GLU A 57 -0.92 2.12 -0.10
N GLU A 58 -0.14 1.07 -0.36
CA GLU A 58 -0.04 -0.12 0.50
C GLU A 58 0.38 0.19 1.95
N ALA A 59 1.31 1.13 2.13
CA ALA A 59 1.76 1.56 3.46
C ALA A 59 0.73 2.44 4.18
N ARG A 60 -0.18 3.12 3.45
CA ARG A 60 -1.31 3.86 4.03
C ARG A 60 -2.47 2.93 4.40
N LEU A 61 -2.70 1.88 3.61
CA LEU A 61 -3.76 0.90 3.83
C LEU A 61 -3.43 -0.09 4.95
N ALA A 62 -2.16 -0.40 5.22
CA ALA A 62 -1.79 -1.33 6.29
C ALA A 62 -2.26 -0.89 7.70
N PRO A 63 -2.06 0.37 8.14
CA PRO A 63 -2.61 0.85 9.41
C PRO A 63 -4.15 0.81 9.47
N GLU A 64 -4.82 1.15 8.37
CA GLU A 64 -6.28 1.15 8.31
C GLU A 64 -6.85 -0.28 8.33
N ARG A 65 -6.26 -1.19 7.57
CA ARG A 65 -6.60 -2.62 7.58
C ARG A 65 -6.40 -3.24 8.95
N GLU A 66 -5.32 -2.89 9.66
CA GLU A 66 -5.10 -3.42 11.01
C GLU A 66 -6.12 -2.86 12.01
N ARG A 67 -6.49 -1.58 11.88
CA ARG A 67 -7.58 -0.98 12.68
C ARG A 67 -8.92 -1.66 12.42
N VAL A 68 -9.26 -1.90 11.16
CA VAL A 68 -10.49 -2.61 10.78
C VAL A 68 -10.47 -4.04 11.30
N ARG A 69 -9.37 -4.78 11.13
CA ARG A 69 -9.21 -6.13 11.69
C ARG A 69 -9.38 -6.15 13.21
N THR A 70 -8.74 -5.21 13.90
CA THR A 70 -8.86 -5.07 15.35
C THR A 70 -10.31 -4.80 15.74
N ALA A 71 -10.98 -3.85 15.08
CA ALA A 71 -12.39 -3.53 15.35
C ALA A 71 -13.31 -4.75 15.12
N LEU A 72 -13.10 -5.50 14.05
CA LEU A 72 -13.86 -6.71 13.74
C LEU A 72 -13.60 -7.83 14.77
N ARG A 73 -12.36 -7.99 15.25
CA ARG A 73 -12.05 -8.91 16.36
C ARG A 73 -12.76 -8.50 17.64
N THR A 74 -12.68 -7.21 18.01
CA THR A 74 -13.36 -6.68 19.19
C THR A 74 -14.88 -6.86 19.10
N ALA A 75 -15.44 -6.74 17.91
CA ALA A 75 -16.86 -6.98 17.65
C ALA A 75 -17.24 -8.49 17.59
N GLY A 76 -16.27 -9.41 17.75
CA GLY A 76 -16.51 -10.85 17.64
C GLY A 76 -16.89 -11.32 16.22
N LEU A 77 -16.57 -10.51 15.21
CA LEU A 77 -16.80 -10.80 13.78
C LEU A 77 -15.59 -11.46 13.12
N LEU A 78 -14.41 -11.37 13.74
CA LEU A 78 -13.21 -12.12 13.38
C LEU A 78 -12.71 -12.89 14.60
N SER A 79 -12.47 -14.18 14.43
CA SER A 79 -11.83 -15.03 15.45
C SER A 79 -10.37 -15.27 15.10
N GLU A 80 -9.55 -15.49 16.12
CA GLU A 80 -8.20 -16.02 15.90
C GLU A 80 -8.31 -17.47 15.40
N PRO A 81 -7.49 -17.86 14.40
CA PRO A 81 -7.44 -19.25 13.95
C PRO A 81 -7.10 -20.18 15.11
N THR A 82 -7.83 -21.27 15.21
CA THR A 82 -7.51 -22.35 16.13
C THR A 82 -6.19 -23.03 15.72
N ALA A 83 -5.56 -23.74 16.67
CA ALA A 83 -4.34 -24.48 16.39
C ALA A 83 -4.53 -25.55 15.29
N GLN A 84 -5.74 -26.11 15.19
CA GLN A 84 -6.08 -27.07 14.15
C GLN A 84 -6.14 -26.39 12.77
N GLU A 85 -6.87 -25.28 12.65
CA GLU A 85 -6.96 -24.52 11.39
C GLU A 85 -5.58 -24.03 10.93
N ALA A 86 -4.74 -23.57 11.86
CA ALA A 86 -3.36 -23.18 11.55
C ALA A 86 -2.53 -24.36 11.02
N ALA A 87 -2.70 -25.56 11.59
CA ALA A 87 -2.01 -26.77 11.14
C ALA A 87 -2.49 -27.22 9.75
N GLU A 88 -3.77 -27.06 9.44
CA GLU A 88 -4.34 -27.35 8.12
C GLU A 88 -3.78 -26.42 7.04
N VAL A 89 -3.66 -25.11 7.34
CA VAL A 89 -3.01 -24.14 6.45
C VAL A 89 -1.55 -24.51 6.22
N GLN A 90 -0.79 -24.80 7.27
CA GLN A 90 0.62 -25.20 7.14
C GLN A 90 0.79 -26.49 6.32
N ALA A 91 -0.10 -27.46 6.51
CA ALA A 91 -0.08 -28.70 5.76
C ALA A 91 -0.45 -28.49 4.27
N PHE A 92 -1.32 -27.52 3.97
CA PHE A 92 -1.62 -27.10 2.61
C PHE A 92 -0.43 -26.40 1.97
N GLU A 93 0.18 -25.44 2.66
CA GLU A 93 1.36 -24.71 2.18
C GLU A 93 2.56 -25.63 1.93
N ALA A 94 2.74 -26.66 2.76
CA ALA A 94 3.80 -27.66 2.57
C ALA A 94 3.57 -28.55 1.34
N ARG A 95 2.30 -28.75 0.93
CA ARG A 95 1.93 -29.58 -0.23
C ARG A 95 1.91 -28.80 -1.54
N HIS A 96 1.75 -27.48 -1.48
CA HIS A 96 1.59 -26.63 -2.66
C HIS A 96 2.69 -25.59 -2.74
N SER A 97 3.43 -25.57 -3.85
CA SER A 97 4.42 -24.54 -4.11
C SER A 97 3.78 -23.13 -4.14
N PRO A 98 4.52 -22.05 -3.89
CA PRO A 98 3.96 -20.69 -3.96
C PRO A 98 3.33 -20.35 -5.32
N GLU A 99 3.88 -20.89 -6.41
CA GLU A 99 3.31 -20.73 -7.75
C GLU A 99 1.98 -21.48 -7.90
N ASP A 100 1.89 -22.72 -7.38
CA ASP A 100 0.65 -23.49 -7.36
C ASP A 100 -0.43 -22.82 -6.49
N GLN A 101 -0.04 -22.28 -5.33
CA GLN A 101 -0.96 -21.51 -4.47
C GLN A 101 -1.50 -20.29 -5.23
N GLY A 102 -0.64 -19.57 -5.95
CA GLY A 102 -1.04 -18.43 -6.78
C GLY A 102 -2.02 -18.82 -7.89
N ARG A 103 -1.81 -19.98 -8.53
CA ARG A 103 -2.73 -20.53 -9.52
C ARG A 103 -4.07 -20.90 -8.90
N ILE A 104 -4.08 -21.63 -7.78
CA ILE A 104 -5.31 -22.01 -7.05
C ILE A 104 -6.12 -20.77 -6.65
N LEU A 105 -5.45 -19.74 -6.12
CA LEU A 105 -6.12 -18.48 -5.75
C LEU A 105 -6.72 -17.74 -6.95
N THR A 106 -6.08 -17.82 -8.10
CA THR A 106 -6.58 -17.20 -9.33
C THR A 106 -7.81 -17.96 -9.84
N GLU A 107 -7.75 -19.29 -9.86
CA GLU A 107 -8.88 -20.16 -10.20
C GLU A 107 -10.08 -19.89 -9.26
N TRP A 108 -9.83 -19.78 -7.94
CA TRP A 108 -10.89 -19.53 -6.97
C TRP A 108 -11.55 -18.16 -7.11
N ARG A 109 -10.79 -17.12 -7.46
CA ARG A 109 -11.35 -15.77 -7.72
C ARG A 109 -12.25 -15.73 -8.95
N GLN A 110 -12.05 -16.65 -9.88
CA GLN A 110 -12.89 -16.76 -11.08
C GLN A 110 -14.16 -17.57 -10.83
N LEU A 111 -14.24 -18.31 -9.72
CA LEU A 111 -15.45 -18.99 -9.33
C LEU A 111 -16.46 -17.96 -8.79
N GLU A 112 -17.55 -17.74 -9.52
CA GLU A 112 -18.73 -17.09 -8.99
C GLU A 112 -19.39 -18.03 -7.98
N ILE A 113 -19.12 -17.82 -6.70
CA ILE A 113 -19.77 -18.55 -5.60
C ILE A 113 -21.10 -17.85 -5.31
N GLU A 114 -22.21 -18.49 -5.70
CA GLU A 114 -23.56 -18.05 -5.35
C GLU A 114 -24.21 -19.01 -4.33
N PRO A 115 -24.60 -18.52 -3.14
CA PRO A 115 -24.43 -17.16 -2.62
C PRO A 115 -22.96 -16.86 -2.28
N PRO A 116 -22.55 -15.57 -2.19
CA PRO A 116 -21.18 -15.21 -1.88
C PRO A 116 -20.70 -15.89 -0.59
N LEU A 117 -19.41 -16.24 -0.55
CA LEU A 117 -18.83 -17.00 0.57
C LEU A 117 -19.09 -16.34 1.93
N SER A 118 -19.12 -15.00 1.98
CA SER A 118 -19.49 -14.23 3.18
C SER A 118 -20.89 -14.57 3.69
N GLU A 119 -21.86 -14.72 2.79
CA GLU A 119 -23.23 -15.10 3.13
C GLU A 119 -23.33 -16.56 3.56
N ILE A 120 -22.59 -17.47 2.90
CA ILE A 120 -22.50 -18.87 3.33
C ILE A 120 -21.97 -18.97 4.77
N ILE A 121 -20.89 -18.24 5.08
CA ILE A 121 -20.29 -18.21 6.42
C ILE A 121 -21.27 -17.67 7.46
N LEU A 122 -21.95 -16.56 7.18
CA LEU A 122 -22.93 -15.97 8.10
C LEU A 122 -24.09 -16.92 8.40
N ARG A 123 -24.65 -17.56 7.36
CA ARG A 123 -25.75 -18.53 7.50
C ARG A 123 -25.32 -19.76 8.31
N ASN A 124 -24.10 -20.25 8.13
CA ASN A 124 -23.59 -21.38 8.91
C ASN A 124 -23.42 -21.02 10.39
N ARG A 125 -22.91 -19.83 10.67
CA ARG A 125 -22.76 -19.33 12.05
C ARG A 125 -24.10 -19.21 12.77
N GLU A 126 -25.15 -18.73 12.10
CA GLU A 126 -26.50 -18.66 12.68
C GLU A 126 -27.06 -20.03 13.05
N ARG A 127 -26.76 -21.07 12.26
CA ARG A 127 -27.17 -22.45 12.54
C ARG A 127 -26.44 -23.08 13.72
N GLU A 128 -25.15 -22.77 13.91
CA GLU A 128 -24.35 -23.30 15.03
C GLU A 128 -24.73 -22.68 16.38
N LEU A 129 -25.39 -21.51 16.37
CA LEU A 129 -25.85 -20.80 17.57
C LEU A 129 -27.30 -21.11 17.96
N SER A 130 -28.03 -21.91 17.16
CA SER A 130 -29.42 -22.32 17.38
C SER A 130 -29.51 -23.73 17.97
#